data_AF-A0A023G715-F1
#
_entry.id   AF-A0A023G715-F1
#
_cell.length_a   1.000
_cell.length_b   1.000
_cell.length_c   1.000
_cell.angle_alpha   90.00
_cell.angle_beta   90.00
_cell.angle_gamma   90.00
#
_symmetry.space_group_name_H-M   'P 1'
#
loop_
_entity.id
_entity.type
_entity.pdbx_description
1 polymer ?
#
loop_
_entity_poly.entity_id
_entity_poly.type
_entity_poly.pdbx_seq_one_letter_code
_entity_poly.pdbx_strand_id
1 'polypeptide(L)'
;LIPVQNPGDFAIELGSIYAVTSVGVGEPPAASKDGCCSRETSEGATTEAQMESCIFCKIVAGKDPKTTLLYQDEGYVVFQDIHPASTHHYLIVPKKHLKDVKSLTYNDIPIVNRLVEIGKQVLEQRGGSLDTSRFGFHWPPFTSISHLHLHVIAPAADMSTIGRFIFMPGSPWFSLVDDTIAYLERSRPVTPAS
;
A
#
# COMPACT_ATOMS: atom_id res chain seq x y z
N LEU A 1 3.47 0.93 -33.29
CA LEU A 1 2.20 0.20 -33.47
C LEU A 1 2.12 -0.84 -32.38
N ILE A 2 1.44 -0.53 -31.27
CA ILE A 2 1.29 -1.45 -30.12
C ILE A 2 0.02 -2.27 -30.39
N PRO A 3 0.04 -3.62 -30.31
CA PRO A 3 -1.14 -4.41 -30.57
C PRO A 3 -2.13 -4.27 -29.41
N VAL A 4 -3.38 -3.93 -29.76
CA VAL A 4 -4.54 -3.96 -28.88
C VAL A 4 -4.88 -5.43 -28.61
N GLN A 5 -4.81 -5.87 -27.36
CA GLN A 5 -5.34 -7.17 -26.96
C GLN A 5 -6.84 -7.08 -26.69
N ASN A 6 -7.56 -8.07 -27.22
CA ASN A 6 -9.02 -8.16 -27.31
C ASN A 6 -9.74 -8.11 -25.95
N PRO A 7 -10.97 -7.54 -25.89
CA PRO A 7 -11.77 -7.40 -24.67
C PRO A 7 -12.52 -8.71 -24.26
N GLY A 8 -11.91 -9.88 -24.49
CA GLY A 8 -12.61 -11.17 -24.52
C GLY A 8 -12.55 -12.03 -23.26
N ASP A 9 -11.67 -11.77 -22.29
CA ASP A 9 -11.56 -12.61 -21.08
C ASP A 9 -12.32 -12.00 -19.90
N PHE A 10 -13.64 -11.95 -20.09
CA PHE A 10 -14.62 -11.40 -19.17
C PHE A 10 -15.16 -12.51 -18.25
N ALA A 11 -14.34 -13.00 -17.31
CA ALA A 11 -14.79 -13.66 -16.06
C ALA A 11 -13.58 -14.23 -15.28
N ILE A 12 -12.89 -13.41 -14.50
CA ILE A 12 -12.05 -13.92 -13.40
C ILE A 12 -12.37 -13.13 -12.13
N GLU A 13 -13.07 -13.83 -11.23
CA GLU A 13 -13.06 -13.73 -9.76
C GLU A 13 -12.96 -12.34 -9.11
N LEU A 14 -14.13 -11.69 -8.96
CA LEU A 14 -14.37 -10.76 -7.85
C LEU A 14 -14.29 -11.43 -6.46
N GLY A 15 -14.07 -12.75 -6.39
CA GLY A 15 -14.00 -13.55 -5.16
C GLY A 15 -12.64 -13.58 -4.46
N SER A 16 -11.55 -13.20 -5.12
CA SER A 16 -10.19 -13.34 -4.55
C SER A 16 -9.65 -12.08 -3.86
N ILE A 17 -10.37 -10.96 -3.87
CA ILE A 17 -9.95 -9.71 -3.21
C ILE A 17 -10.43 -9.58 -1.74
N TYR A 18 -11.30 -10.49 -1.24
CA TYR A 18 -11.87 -10.39 0.11
C TYR A 18 -11.90 -11.69 0.94
N ALA A 19 -11.23 -12.76 0.54
CA ALA A 19 -11.33 -14.05 1.23
C ALA A 19 -10.10 -14.38 2.10
N VAL A 20 -10.02 -13.85 3.33
CA VAL A 20 -9.43 -14.56 4.49
C VAL A 20 -9.99 -13.98 5.81
N THR A 21 -10.95 -14.66 6.45
CA THR A 21 -10.95 -14.85 7.92
C THR A 21 -11.86 -16.04 8.29
N SER A 22 -11.26 -17.21 8.45
CA SER A 22 -11.76 -18.23 9.37
C SER A 22 -10.57 -19.02 9.93
N VAL A 23 -9.80 -18.34 10.78
CA VAL A 23 -8.88 -19.04 11.69
C VAL A 23 -9.72 -19.54 12.87
N GLY A 24 -9.84 -20.86 12.97
CA GLY A 24 -10.49 -21.55 14.07
C GLY A 24 -9.82 -21.22 15.40
N VAL A 25 -10.65 -20.99 16.41
CA VAL A 25 -10.22 -20.78 17.79
C VAL A 25 -9.82 -22.14 18.35
N GLY A 26 -8.52 -22.41 18.45
CA GLY A 26 -8.00 -23.53 19.22
C GLY A 26 -8.09 -23.24 20.72
N GLU A 27 -8.57 -24.21 21.50
CA GLU A 27 -8.61 -24.16 22.96
C GLU A 27 -7.22 -23.90 23.58
N PRO A 28 -7.13 -23.12 24.67
CA PRO A 28 -5.87 -22.87 25.34
C PRO A 28 -5.44 -24.09 26.20
N PRO A 29 -4.16 -24.46 26.21
CA PRO A 29 -3.64 -25.46 27.14
C PRO A 29 -3.50 -24.91 28.57
N ALA A 30 -3.62 -25.82 29.53
CA ALA A 30 -3.68 -25.56 30.96
C ALA A 30 -2.41 -24.89 31.53
N ALA A 31 -2.64 -24.06 32.55
CA ALA A 31 -1.66 -23.23 33.23
C ALA A 31 -0.55 -24.03 33.92
N SER A 32 0.70 -23.68 33.62
CA SER A 32 1.85 -23.96 34.48
C SER A 32 2.31 -22.65 35.12
N LYS A 33 2.35 -22.64 36.45
CA LYS A 33 2.89 -21.56 37.27
C LYS A 33 4.41 -21.64 37.22
N ASP A 34 5.06 -20.51 36.99
CA ASP A 34 6.29 -20.04 37.67
C ASP A 34 6.99 -18.96 36.82
N GLY A 35 7.51 -17.93 37.48
CA GLY A 35 8.64 -17.15 36.96
C GLY A 35 8.33 -15.77 36.39
N CYS A 36 8.54 -14.74 37.22
CA CYS A 36 8.67 -13.34 36.84
C CYS A 36 9.83 -13.15 35.83
N CYS A 37 9.54 -12.54 34.68
CA CYS A 37 10.49 -11.77 33.88
C CYS A 37 9.74 -10.68 33.11
N SER A 38 10.38 -9.51 33.07
CA SER A 38 9.96 -8.25 32.49
C SER A 38 9.33 -8.40 31.10
N ARG A 39 8.15 -7.81 30.97
CA ARG A 39 7.40 -7.68 29.72
C ARG A 39 8.07 -6.58 28.88
N GLU A 40 9.02 -6.98 28.04
CA GLU A 40 9.54 -6.11 26.98
C GLU A 40 8.45 -5.92 25.92
N THR A 41 8.09 -4.67 25.69
CA THR A 41 7.18 -4.25 24.63
C THR A 41 7.90 -4.39 23.30
N SER A 42 7.56 -5.42 22.52
CA SER A 42 8.02 -5.57 21.14
C SER A 42 7.28 -4.58 20.23
N GLU A 43 7.69 -3.31 20.25
CA GLU A 43 7.24 -2.32 19.27
C GLU A 43 8.03 -2.49 17.96
N GLY A 44 7.34 -2.89 16.88
CA GLY A 44 7.64 -2.41 15.53
C GLY A 44 8.70 -3.13 14.67
N ALA A 45 9.34 -4.21 15.11
CA ALA A 45 10.27 -4.95 14.25
C ALA A 45 9.52 -5.90 13.29
N THR A 46 9.52 -5.60 11.99
CA THR A 46 9.11 -6.54 10.94
C THR A 46 10.03 -7.77 10.99
N THR A 47 9.45 -8.97 11.01
CA THR A 47 10.26 -10.20 11.05
C THR A 47 10.86 -10.50 9.67
N GLU A 48 12.02 -11.17 9.64
CA GLU A 48 12.65 -11.60 8.38
C GLU A 48 11.68 -12.46 7.54
N ALA A 49 10.91 -13.33 8.20
CA ALA A 49 9.89 -14.16 7.55
C ALA A 49 8.79 -13.34 6.85
N GLN A 50 8.38 -12.20 7.42
CA GLN A 50 7.40 -11.30 6.77
C GLN A 50 7.99 -10.70 5.49
N MET A 51 9.26 -10.30 5.50
CA MET A 51 9.93 -9.75 4.32
C MET A 51 10.15 -10.81 3.23
N GLU A 52 10.51 -12.04 3.59
CA GLU A 52 10.73 -13.13 2.62
C GLU A 52 9.45 -13.54 1.88
N SER A 53 8.30 -13.47 2.55
CA SER A 53 7.00 -13.78 1.97
C SER A 53 6.39 -12.62 1.16
N CYS A 54 6.84 -11.39 1.39
CA CYS A 54 6.31 -10.19 0.73
C CYS A 54 6.81 -10.05 -0.71
N ILE A 55 5.89 -10.02 -1.68
CA ILE A 55 6.23 -9.81 -3.10
C ILE A 55 6.89 -8.45 -3.35
N PHE A 56 6.52 -7.40 -2.64
CA PHE A 56 7.14 -6.08 -2.80
C PHE A 56 8.57 -6.03 -2.25
N CYS A 57 8.87 -6.75 -1.16
CA CYS A 57 10.25 -6.95 -0.74
C CYS A 57 11.08 -7.70 -1.80
N LYS A 58 10.50 -8.67 -2.50
CA LYS A 58 11.18 -9.36 -3.62
C LYS A 58 11.46 -8.42 -4.78
N ILE A 59 10.51 -7.55 -5.14
CA ILE A 59 10.70 -6.52 -6.18
C ILE A 59 11.82 -5.55 -5.76
N VAL A 60 11.75 -5.02 -4.54
CA VAL A 60 12.78 -4.11 -3.98
C VAL A 60 14.18 -4.76 -4.00
N ALA A 61 14.26 -6.05 -3.71
CA ALA A 61 15.51 -6.81 -3.71
C ALA A 61 15.98 -7.24 -5.12
N GLY A 62 15.26 -6.88 -6.20
CA GLY A 62 15.57 -7.30 -7.56
C GLY A 62 15.39 -8.81 -7.81
N LYS A 63 14.60 -9.49 -6.97
CA LYS A 63 14.35 -10.94 -7.03
C LYS A 63 13.11 -11.31 -7.85
N ASP A 64 12.34 -10.33 -8.30
CA ASP A 64 11.23 -10.56 -9.24
C ASP A 64 11.62 -10.09 -10.66
N PRO A 65 11.90 -11.02 -11.59
CA PRO A 65 12.33 -10.65 -12.95
C PRO A 65 11.18 -10.13 -13.82
N LYS A 66 9.92 -10.23 -13.37
CA LYS A 66 8.75 -9.80 -14.14
C LYS A 66 8.48 -8.30 -14.01
N THR A 67 8.94 -7.68 -12.92
CA THR A 67 8.68 -6.28 -12.64
C THR A 67 9.79 -5.40 -13.18
N THR A 68 9.44 -4.47 -14.06
CA THR A 68 10.36 -3.40 -14.50
C THR A 68 10.16 -2.16 -13.63
N LEU A 69 11.24 -1.65 -13.04
CA LEU A 69 11.20 -0.42 -12.26
C LEU A 69 11.11 0.80 -13.18
N LEU A 70 10.16 1.68 -12.91
CA LEU A 70 9.99 2.96 -13.59
C LEU A 70 10.86 4.05 -12.95
N TYR A 71 11.19 3.88 -11.67
CA TYR A 71 12.02 4.76 -10.87
C TYR A 71 12.62 3.98 -9.69
N GLN A 72 13.82 4.37 -9.26
CA GLN A 72 14.45 3.88 -8.04
C GLN A 72 15.41 4.95 -7.49
N ASP A 73 15.33 5.22 -6.18
CA ASP A 73 16.34 5.98 -5.44
C ASP A 73 16.86 5.14 -4.25
N GLU A 74 17.55 5.75 -3.30
CA GLU A 74 18.06 5.05 -2.11
C GLU A 74 16.93 4.44 -1.27
N GLY A 75 15.79 5.12 -1.15
CA GLY A 75 14.71 4.78 -0.22
C GLY A 75 13.45 4.19 -0.85
N TYR A 76 13.23 4.32 -2.16
CA TYR A 76 11.97 4.02 -2.81
C TYR A 76 12.15 3.36 -4.18
N VAL A 77 11.12 2.63 -4.61
CA VAL A 77 10.98 2.10 -5.96
C VAL A 77 9.60 2.43 -6.50
N VAL A 78 9.48 2.55 -7.82
CA VAL A 78 8.19 2.71 -8.51
C VAL A 78 8.07 1.69 -9.62
N PHE A 79 6.92 1.06 -9.73
CA PHE A 79 6.61 0.14 -10.81
C PHE A 79 5.12 0.23 -11.18
N GLN A 80 4.77 -0.30 -12.35
CA GLN A 80 3.39 -0.34 -12.81
C GLN A 80 2.62 -1.44 -12.09
N ASP A 81 1.38 -1.14 -11.71
CA ASP A 81 0.45 -2.15 -11.19
C ASP A 81 0.17 -3.21 -12.27
N ILE A 82 0.17 -4.49 -11.90
CA ILE A 82 -0.08 -5.61 -12.82
C ILE A 82 -1.54 -5.67 -13.30
N HIS A 83 -2.45 -5.01 -12.58
CA HIS A 83 -3.86 -4.85 -12.89
C HIS A 83 -4.19 -3.35 -12.94
N PRO A 84 -3.70 -2.62 -13.96
CA PRO A 84 -3.84 -1.17 -14.02
C PRO A 84 -5.31 -0.75 -14.10
N ALA A 85 -5.71 0.16 -13.22
CA ALA A 85 -7.08 0.68 -13.19
C ALA A 85 -7.32 1.78 -14.24
N SER A 86 -6.24 2.38 -14.76
CA SER A 86 -6.24 3.44 -15.77
C SER A 86 -4.93 3.36 -16.58
N THR A 87 -4.79 4.21 -17.59
CA THR A 87 -3.60 4.34 -18.46
C THR A 87 -2.31 4.42 -17.65
N HIS A 88 -2.30 5.24 -16.60
CA HIS A 88 -1.25 5.27 -15.60
C HIS A 88 -1.81 4.69 -14.30
N HIS A 89 -1.25 3.56 -13.86
CA HIS A 89 -1.45 3.02 -12.53
C HIS A 89 -0.11 2.57 -11.97
N TYR A 90 0.46 3.38 -11.08
CA TYR A 90 1.78 3.14 -10.50
C TYR A 90 1.71 2.93 -9.00
N LEU A 91 2.62 2.10 -8.51
CA LEU A 91 2.82 1.81 -7.10
C LEU A 91 4.16 2.40 -6.66
N ILE A 92 4.13 3.34 -5.71
CA ILE A 92 5.34 3.89 -5.09
C ILE A 92 5.52 3.18 -3.76
N VAL A 93 6.65 2.49 -3.60
CA VAL A 93 6.89 1.57 -2.49
C VAL A 93 8.20 1.95 -1.80
N PRO A 94 8.21 2.18 -0.47
CA PRO A 94 9.44 2.31 0.29
C PRO A 94 10.21 1.00 0.28
N LYS A 95 11.54 1.05 0.17
CA LYS A 95 12.40 -0.14 0.30
C LYS A 95 12.33 -0.75 1.69
N LYS A 96 12.14 0.09 2.73
CA LYS A 96 11.83 -0.38 4.08
C LYS A 96 10.43 -1.01 4.07
N HIS A 97 10.33 -2.22 4.60
CA HIS A 97 9.03 -2.85 4.82
C HIS A 97 8.29 -2.11 5.93
N LEU A 98 7.22 -1.40 5.57
CA LEU A 98 6.24 -0.81 6.47
C LEU A 98 4.93 -1.51 6.16
N LYS A 99 4.17 -1.95 7.16
CA LYS A 99 3.05 -2.88 6.94
C LYS A 99 1.97 -2.28 6.03
N ASP A 100 1.44 -1.13 6.43
CA ASP A 100 0.35 -0.44 5.75
C ASP A 100 0.25 1.01 6.25
N VAL A 101 -0.68 1.79 5.70
CA VAL A 101 -0.85 3.21 6.06
C VAL A 101 -1.26 3.42 7.52
N LYS A 102 -1.93 2.46 8.19
CA LYS A 102 -2.28 2.55 9.62
C LYS A 102 -1.11 2.24 10.55
N SER A 103 -0.03 1.67 10.04
CA SER A 103 1.21 1.49 10.81
C SER A 103 2.03 2.79 10.92
N LEU A 104 1.65 3.83 10.19
CA LEU A 104 2.30 5.13 10.24
C LEU A 104 1.79 5.97 11.42
N THR A 105 2.67 6.84 11.92
CA THR A 105 2.39 7.81 12.97
C THR A 105 2.49 9.24 12.45
N TYR A 106 2.16 10.23 13.28
CA TYR A 106 2.42 11.65 12.99
C TYR A 106 3.86 11.92 12.49
N ASN A 107 4.86 11.24 13.05
CA ASN A 107 6.27 11.43 12.68
C ASN A 107 6.62 10.85 11.29
N ASP A 108 5.73 10.04 10.72
CA ASP A 108 5.91 9.39 9.42
C ASP A 108 5.22 10.16 8.27
N ILE A 109 4.56 11.29 8.54
CA ILE A 109 4.02 12.19 7.49
C ILE A 109 5.07 12.53 6.40
N PRO A 110 6.37 12.75 6.73
CA PRO A 110 7.40 12.93 5.70
C PRO A 110 7.52 11.77 4.70
N ILE A 111 7.25 10.52 5.12
CA ILE A 111 7.23 9.35 4.21
C ILE A 111 6.08 9.50 3.21
N VAL A 112 4.87 9.85 3.69
CA VAL A 112 3.70 10.06 2.82
C VAL A 112 3.98 11.17 1.81
N ASN A 113 4.54 12.30 2.25
CA ASN A 113 4.91 13.41 1.37
C ASN A 113 5.93 12.99 0.31
N ARG A 114 6.94 12.19 0.68
CA ARG A 114 7.95 11.69 -0.25
C ARG A 114 7.35 10.73 -1.28
N LEU A 115 6.44 9.85 -0.88
CA LEU A 115 5.71 8.97 -1.81
C LEU A 115 4.95 9.80 -2.86
N VAL A 116 4.29 10.88 -2.43
CA VAL A 116 3.52 11.78 -3.30
C VAL A 116 4.42 12.55 -4.26
N GLU A 117 5.55 13.09 -3.77
CA GLU A 117 6.53 13.80 -4.58
C GLU A 117 7.05 12.91 -5.73
N ILE A 118 7.50 11.69 -5.40
CA ILE A 118 7.97 10.71 -6.38
C ILE A 118 6.83 10.35 -7.35
N GLY A 119 5.62 10.13 -6.83
CA GLY A 119 4.45 9.78 -7.64
C GLY A 119 4.11 10.85 -8.68
N LYS A 120 4.15 12.13 -8.29
CA LYS A 120 3.95 13.27 -9.20
C LYS A 120 5.04 13.31 -10.26
N GLN A 121 6.31 13.23 -9.83
CA GLN A 121 7.47 13.23 -10.73
C GLN A 121 7.36 12.14 -11.80
N VAL A 122 7.11 10.89 -11.40
CA VAL A 122 7.02 9.76 -12.32
C VAL A 122 5.82 9.90 -13.24
N LEU A 123 4.68 10.40 -12.75
CA LEU A 123 3.49 10.60 -13.56
C LEU A 123 3.74 11.62 -14.67
N GLU A 124 4.30 12.78 -14.35
CA GLU A 124 4.61 13.84 -15.32
C GLU A 124 5.65 13.38 -16.36
N GLN A 125 6.70 12.70 -15.92
CA GLN A 125 7.72 12.14 -16.83
C GLN A 125 7.15 11.12 -17.82
N ARG A 126 6.03 10.48 -17.47
CA ARG A 126 5.34 9.50 -18.31
C ARG A 126 4.20 10.11 -19.12
N GLY A 127 4.04 11.45 -19.10
CA GLY A 127 3.04 12.19 -19.87
C GLY A 127 1.65 12.24 -19.24
N GLY A 128 1.51 11.85 -17.96
CA GLY A 128 0.25 11.97 -17.23
C GLY A 128 0.02 13.37 -16.67
N SER A 129 -1.24 13.72 -16.44
CA SER A 129 -1.65 15.01 -15.86
C SER A 129 -1.97 14.86 -14.37
N LEU A 130 -1.43 15.74 -13.53
CA LEU A 130 -1.74 15.78 -12.10
C LEU A 130 -3.20 16.19 -11.84
N ASP A 131 -3.79 17.05 -12.66
CA ASP A 131 -5.16 17.56 -12.48
C ASP A 131 -6.23 16.48 -12.61
N THR A 132 -5.90 15.41 -13.34
CA THR A 132 -6.81 14.27 -13.56
C THR A 132 -6.40 13.05 -12.75
N SER A 133 -5.43 13.19 -11.85
CA SER A 133 -4.85 12.07 -11.11
C SER A 133 -5.52 11.81 -9.77
N ARG A 134 -5.37 10.58 -9.27
CA ARG A 134 -5.79 10.17 -7.93
C ARG A 134 -4.61 9.51 -7.22
N PHE A 135 -4.33 10.00 -6.03
CA PHE A 135 -3.26 9.53 -5.17
C PHE A 135 -3.90 9.01 -3.87
N GLY A 136 -3.61 7.78 -3.47
CA GLY A 136 -4.17 7.24 -2.24
C GLY A 136 -3.70 5.84 -1.87
N PHE A 137 -4.21 5.38 -0.74
CA PHE A 137 -3.86 4.10 -0.13
C PHE A 137 -5.11 3.24 0.03
N HIS A 138 -4.96 1.94 -0.18
CA HIS A 138 -5.92 1.00 0.35
C HIS A 138 -5.91 1.03 1.88
N TRP A 139 -7.11 1.08 2.47
CA TRP A 139 -7.28 1.25 3.91
C TRP A 139 -7.48 -0.11 4.60
N PRO A 140 -6.62 -0.50 5.57
CA PRO A 140 -6.74 -1.80 6.24
C PRO A 140 -8.11 -1.98 6.93
N PRO A 141 -8.71 -3.18 6.88
CA PRO A 141 -8.11 -4.45 6.44
C PRO A 141 -8.18 -4.70 4.92
N PHE A 142 -8.61 -3.74 4.11
CA PHE A 142 -8.86 -3.92 2.68
C PHE A 142 -7.61 -3.67 1.82
N THR A 143 -6.51 -4.35 2.16
CA THR A 143 -5.22 -4.24 1.45
C THR A 143 -4.82 -5.61 0.89
N SER A 144 -4.53 -5.69 -0.41
CA SER A 144 -4.11 -6.96 -1.02
C SER A 144 -2.67 -7.35 -0.66
N ILE A 145 -1.78 -6.36 -0.48
CA ILE A 145 -0.38 -6.56 -0.13
C ILE A 145 -0.06 -5.79 1.15
N SER A 146 0.44 -6.50 2.16
CA SER A 146 0.86 -5.92 3.45
C SER A 146 2.28 -5.33 3.36
N HIS A 147 2.46 -4.34 2.49
CA HIS A 147 3.64 -3.48 2.42
C HIS A 147 3.16 -2.13 1.91
N LEU A 148 3.36 -1.04 2.65
CA LEU A 148 2.95 0.32 2.32
C LEU A 148 3.26 0.66 0.86
N HIS A 149 2.23 1.02 0.11
CA HIS A 149 2.35 1.45 -1.27
C HIS A 149 1.33 2.53 -1.57
N LEU A 150 1.77 3.60 -2.22
CA LEU A 150 0.89 4.64 -2.72
C LEU A 150 0.43 4.26 -4.13
N HIS A 151 -0.88 4.27 -4.37
CA HIS A 151 -1.45 4.20 -5.71
C HIS A 151 -1.44 5.58 -6.35
N VAL A 152 -0.93 5.66 -7.58
CA VAL A 152 -1.06 6.81 -8.47
C VAL A 152 -1.83 6.38 -9.70
N ILE A 153 -3.03 6.92 -9.88
CA ILE A 153 -3.96 6.53 -10.95
C ILE A 153 -4.30 7.77 -11.78
N ALA A 154 -4.05 7.73 -13.09
CA ALA A 154 -4.38 8.84 -13.99
C ALA A 154 -4.58 8.37 -15.45
N PRO A 155 -5.50 9.00 -16.21
CA PRO A 155 -6.59 9.85 -15.72
C PRO A 155 -7.59 9.03 -14.88
N ALA A 156 -8.09 9.61 -13.80
CA ALA A 156 -9.10 8.97 -12.96
C ALA A 156 -10.43 8.76 -13.71
N ALA A 157 -10.68 9.57 -14.74
CA ALA A 157 -11.83 9.43 -15.63
C ALA A 157 -11.79 8.13 -16.45
N ASP A 158 -10.60 7.59 -16.74
CA ASP A 158 -10.46 6.38 -17.58
C ASP A 158 -10.67 5.09 -16.78
N MET A 159 -10.87 5.18 -15.47
CA MET A 159 -11.16 4.00 -14.65
C MET A 159 -12.46 3.31 -15.09
N SER A 160 -12.42 1.98 -15.15
CA SER A 160 -13.61 1.14 -15.33
C SER A 160 -14.59 1.30 -14.16
N THR A 161 -15.83 0.83 -14.30
CA THR A 161 -16.83 0.88 -13.23
C THR A 161 -16.33 0.20 -11.94
N ILE A 162 -15.65 -0.94 -12.07
CA ILE A 162 -15.07 -1.66 -10.94
C ILE A 162 -13.91 -0.86 -10.33
N GLY A 163 -13.00 -0.32 -11.15
CA GLY A 163 -11.90 0.53 -10.67
C GLY A 163 -12.40 1.76 -9.93
N ARG A 164 -13.43 2.44 -10.45
CA ARG A 164 -14.04 3.60 -9.78
C ARG A 164 -14.61 3.25 -8.40
N PHE A 165 -15.16 2.05 -8.22
CA PHE A 165 -15.63 1.56 -6.93
C PHE A 165 -14.47 1.26 -5.97
N ILE A 166 -13.46 0.53 -6.45
CA ILE A 166 -12.27 0.16 -5.65
C ILE A 166 -11.52 1.40 -5.15
N PHE A 167 -11.33 2.39 -6.01
CA PHE A 167 -10.58 3.62 -5.71
C PHE A 167 -11.49 4.80 -5.37
N MET A 168 -12.71 4.55 -4.90
CA MET A 168 -13.70 5.58 -4.60
C MET A 168 -13.27 6.45 -3.41
N PRO A 169 -13.12 7.78 -3.59
CA PRO A 169 -12.83 8.70 -2.49
C PRO A 169 -13.89 8.65 -1.40
N GLY A 170 -13.48 8.77 -0.13
CA GLY A 170 -14.38 8.74 1.02
C GLY A 170 -14.95 7.36 1.34
N SER A 171 -14.50 6.29 0.67
CA SER A 171 -14.91 4.93 0.99
C SER A 171 -14.16 4.39 2.22
N PRO A 172 -14.73 3.41 2.96
CA PRO A 172 -14.03 2.75 4.06
C PRO A 172 -12.77 1.94 3.68
N TRP A 173 -12.52 1.70 2.39
CA TRP A 173 -11.44 0.84 1.88
C TRP A 173 -10.38 1.57 1.06
N PHE A 174 -10.57 2.86 0.77
CA PHE A 174 -9.59 3.66 0.05
C PHE A 174 -9.53 5.09 0.62
N SER A 175 -8.33 5.52 1.03
CA SER A 175 -8.08 6.83 1.60
C SER A 175 -7.24 7.66 0.63
N LEU A 176 -7.70 8.89 0.33
CA LEU A 176 -6.86 9.85 -0.39
C LEU A 176 -5.68 10.28 0.49
N VAL A 177 -4.63 10.79 -0.16
CA VAL A 177 -3.44 11.32 0.54
C VAL A 177 -3.82 12.37 1.58
N ASP A 178 -4.67 13.33 1.25
CA ASP A 178 -5.05 14.40 2.17
C ASP A 178 -5.82 13.86 3.38
N ASP A 179 -6.72 12.89 3.17
CA ASP A 179 -7.45 12.19 4.24
C ASP A 179 -6.49 11.38 5.14
N THR A 180 -5.47 10.76 4.53
CA THR A 180 -4.42 10.01 5.23
C THR A 180 -3.57 10.95 6.08
N ILE A 181 -3.13 12.09 5.55
CA ILE A 181 -2.36 13.08 6.31
C ILE A 181 -3.19 13.62 7.47
N ALA A 182 -4.45 14.01 7.22
CA ALA A 182 -5.36 14.45 8.27
C ALA A 182 -5.59 13.37 9.35
N TYR A 183 -5.61 12.09 8.97
CA TYR A 183 -5.65 10.99 9.93
C TYR A 183 -4.39 10.93 10.81
N LEU A 184 -3.20 11.04 10.23
CA LEU A 184 -1.95 11.02 10.98
C LEU A 184 -1.80 12.24 11.89
N GLU A 185 -2.25 13.41 11.46
CA GLU A 185 -2.25 14.63 12.26
C GLU A 185 -3.10 14.52 13.53
N ARG A 186 -4.21 13.77 13.50
CA ARG A 186 -5.02 13.49 14.70
C ARG A 186 -4.28 12.65 15.74
N SER A 187 -3.23 11.93 15.35
CA SER A 187 -2.39 11.13 16.26
C SER A 187 -1.20 11.90 16.83
N ARG A 188 -1.11 13.21 16.59
CA ARG A 188 -0.01 14.06 17.05
C ARG A 188 0.18 13.94 18.58
N PRO A 189 1.40 13.61 19.06
CA PRO A 189 1.68 13.60 20.49
C PRO A 189 1.41 14.98 21.09
N VAL A 190 0.63 15.03 22.15
CA VAL A 190 0.46 16.25 22.94
C VAL A 190 1.69 16.37 23.83
N THR A 191 2.58 17.31 23.54
CA THR A 191 3.65 17.66 24.48
C THR A 191 3.00 18.30 25.72
N PRO A 192 3.22 17.78 26.95
CA PRO A 192 2.74 18.46 28.15
C PRO A 192 3.37 19.85 28.21
N ALA A 193 2.58 20.86 28.56
CA ALA A 193 3.11 22.20 28.82
C ALA A 193 4.12 22.11 29.98
N SER A 194 5.32 22.64 29.75
CA SER A 194 6.41 22.77 30.74
C SER A 194 6.09 23.80 31.80
#